data_AF-A0A4U9HFU5-F1
#
_entry.id   AF-A0A4U9HFU5-F1
#
_cell.length_a   1.000
_cell.length_b   1.000
_cell.length_c   1.000
_cell.angle_alpha   90.00
_cell.angle_beta   90.00
_cell.angle_gamma   90.00
#
_symmetry.space_group_name_H-M   'P 1'
#
loop_
_entity.id
_entity.type
_entity.pdbx_description
1 polymer ?
#
loop_
_entity_poly.entity_id
_entity_poly.type
_entity_poly.pdbx_seq_one_letter_code
_entity_poly.pdbx_strand_id
1 'polypeptide(L)'
;MEATSSSVALQELLNNASTLNFNALLVADEQEAQRVIPQLQAFNRSVPGDIMVFSLAGSLHLPGIPTIPAIEYSMDAMAARIVTWLNEKTQMLGSYVLRGDLIIPDVRR
;
A
#
# COMPACT_ATOMS: atom_id res chain seq x y z
N MET A 1 5.00 -20.02 9.48
CA MET A 1 3.90 -19.69 8.56
C MET A 1 4.53 -19.41 7.23
N GLU A 2 4.29 -20.24 6.21
CA GLU A 2 4.73 -19.89 4.85
C GLU A 2 4.03 -18.60 4.45
N ALA A 3 4.79 -17.54 4.23
CA ALA A 3 4.27 -16.37 3.57
C ALA A 3 3.91 -16.82 2.15
N THR A 4 2.63 -17.10 1.90
CA THR A 4 2.10 -17.25 0.54
C THR A 4 2.58 -16.04 -0.24
N SER A 5 3.50 -16.28 -1.18
CA SER A 5 4.14 -15.22 -1.96
C SER A 5 3.04 -14.38 -2.62
N SER A 6 3.16 -13.06 -2.55
CA SER A 6 2.16 -12.15 -3.09
C SER A 6 1.89 -12.35 -4.58
N SER A 7 2.90 -12.84 -5.31
CA SER A 7 2.75 -13.32 -6.68
C SER A 7 1.75 -14.48 -6.83
N VAL A 8 1.75 -15.43 -5.90
CA VAL A 8 0.83 -16.58 -5.93
C VAL A 8 -0.59 -16.13 -5.62
N ALA A 9 -0.77 -15.27 -4.61
CA ALA A 9 -2.07 -14.71 -4.27
C ALA A 9 -2.66 -13.89 -5.43
N LEU A 10 -1.82 -13.09 -6.11
CA LEU A 10 -2.27 -12.34 -7.29
C LEU A 10 -2.61 -13.27 -8.46
N GLN A 11 -1.83 -14.31 -8.70
CA GLN A 11 -2.12 -15.30 -9.75
C GLN A 11 -3.44 -16.02 -9.50
N GLU A 12 -3.72 -16.44 -8.27
CA GLU A 12 -5.02 -17.03 -7.91
C GLU A 12 -6.16 -16.05 -8.15
N LEU A 13 -5.98 -14.79 -7.77
CA LEU A 13 -6.99 -13.74 -7.94
C LEU A 13 -7.22 -13.41 -9.43
N LEU A 14 -6.18 -13.40 -10.25
CA LEU A 14 -6.26 -13.19 -11.70
C LEU A 14 -6.83 -14.40 -12.45
N ASN A 15 -6.51 -15.63 -12.01
CA ASN A 15 -7.08 -16.85 -12.58
C ASN A 15 -8.57 -16.99 -12.25
N ASN A 16 -8.99 -16.46 -11.10
CA ASN A 16 -10.38 -16.36 -10.70
C ASN A 16 -11.06 -15.07 -11.21
N ALA A 17 -10.43 -14.29 -12.09
CA ALA A 17 -11.01 -13.03 -12.56
C ALA A 17 -12.33 -13.19 -13.33
N SER A 18 -12.63 -14.39 -13.84
CA SER A 18 -13.92 -14.73 -14.44
C SER A 18 -15.07 -14.81 -13.42
N THR A 19 -14.76 -15.00 -12.13
CA THR A 19 -15.73 -15.01 -11.02
C THR A 19 -15.59 -13.80 -10.09
N LEU A 20 -14.41 -13.19 -10.00
CA LEU A 20 -14.10 -12.03 -9.15
C LEU A 20 -13.54 -10.88 -9.99
N ASN A 21 -14.39 -9.93 -10.34
CA ASN A 21 -13.95 -8.67 -10.94
C ASN A 21 -13.46 -7.71 -9.85
N PHE A 22 -12.24 -7.23 -9.98
CA PHE A 22 -11.67 -6.19 -9.12
C PHE A 22 -11.05 -5.08 -9.98
N ASN A 23 -11.13 -3.86 -9.48
CA ASN A 23 -10.65 -2.64 -10.15
C ASN A 23 -9.59 -1.90 -9.31
N ALA A 24 -9.27 -2.42 -8.12
CA ALA A 24 -8.30 -1.85 -7.22
C ALA A 24 -7.57 -2.95 -6.44
N LEU A 25 -6.29 -2.72 -6.17
CA LEU A 25 -5.43 -3.59 -5.38
C LEU A 25 -4.71 -2.75 -4.32
N LEU A 26 -4.81 -3.18 -3.06
CA LEU A 26 -4.09 -2.60 -1.94
C LEU A 26 -2.92 -3.51 -1.59
N VAL A 27 -1.70 -2.99 -1.68
CA VAL A 27 -0.46 -3.72 -1.38
C VAL A 27 0.15 -3.21 -0.07
N ALA A 28 0.97 -4.03 0.58
CA ALA A 28 1.61 -3.69 1.84
C ALA A 28 2.60 -2.53 1.67
N ASP A 29 3.37 -2.53 0.58
CA ASP A 29 4.40 -1.54 0.30
C ASP A 29 4.65 -1.37 -1.21
N GLU A 30 5.48 -0.39 -1.57
CA GLU A 30 5.82 -0.10 -2.96
C GLU A 30 6.72 -1.17 -3.62
N GLN A 31 7.46 -1.97 -2.83
CA GLN A 31 8.23 -3.09 -3.38
C GLN A 31 7.32 -4.23 -3.85
N GLU A 32 6.24 -4.46 -3.13
CA GLU A 32 5.17 -5.34 -3.56
C GLU A 32 4.45 -4.78 -4.78
N ALA A 33 4.15 -3.47 -4.81
CA ALA A 33 3.59 -2.81 -6.00
C ALA A 33 4.42 -3.08 -7.26
N GLN A 34 5.75 -2.93 -7.16
CA GLN A 34 6.68 -3.17 -8.27
C GLN A 34 6.68 -4.61 -8.77
N ARG A 35 6.33 -5.58 -7.91
CA ARG A 35 6.22 -7.00 -8.29
C ARG A 35 4.87 -7.31 -8.94
N VAL A 36 3.80 -6.70 -8.45
CA VAL A 36 2.44 -6.97 -8.95
C VAL A 36 2.10 -6.19 -10.22
N ILE A 37 2.58 -4.96 -10.39
CA ILE A 37 2.26 -4.13 -11.58
C ILE A 37 2.67 -4.82 -12.90
N PRO A 38 3.89 -5.37 -13.05
CA PRO A 38 4.27 -6.10 -14.25
C PRO A 38 3.42 -7.37 -14.48
N GLN A 39 3.00 -8.02 -13.39
CA GLN A 39 2.11 -9.18 -13.49
C GLN A 39 0.73 -8.73 -14.01
N LEU A 40 0.12 -7.69 -13.45
CA LEU A 40 -1.14 -7.14 -13.95
C LEU A 40 -1.05 -6.77 -15.45
N GLN A 41 0.03 -6.13 -15.85
CA GLN A 41 0.28 -5.80 -17.26
C GLN A 41 0.42 -7.05 -18.14
N ALA A 42 1.07 -8.11 -17.66
CA ALA A 42 1.18 -9.39 -18.36
C ALA A 42 -0.19 -10.08 -18.55
N PHE A 43 -1.16 -9.80 -17.69
CA PHE A 43 -2.54 -10.27 -17.81
C PHE A 43 -3.46 -9.28 -18.56
N ASN A 44 -2.89 -8.35 -19.35
CA ASN A 44 -3.61 -7.31 -20.09
C ASN A 44 -4.48 -6.40 -19.22
N ARG A 45 -4.07 -6.15 -17.98
CA ARG A 45 -4.69 -5.15 -17.10
C ARG A 45 -3.75 -3.96 -16.97
N SER A 46 -4.17 -2.80 -17.49
CA SER A 46 -3.42 -1.56 -17.37
C SER A 46 -3.51 -0.99 -15.95
N VAL A 47 -2.42 -0.41 -15.47
CA VAL A 47 -2.35 0.34 -14.22
C VAL A 47 -1.95 1.78 -14.57
N PRO A 48 -2.69 2.83 -14.18
CA PRO A 48 -3.87 2.82 -13.31
C PRO A 48 -5.23 2.64 -14.03
N GLY A 49 -5.25 2.37 -15.34
CA GLY A 49 -6.47 2.41 -16.16
C GLY A 49 -7.53 1.35 -15.80
N ASP A 50 -7.15 0.08 -15.84
CA ASP A 50 -8.05 -1.04 -15.54
C ASP A 50 -8.04 -1.42 -14.05
N ILE A 51 -6.88 -1.33 -13.42
CA ILE A 51 -6.67 -1.66 -12.01
C ILE A 51 -5.84 -0.55 -11.36
N MET A 52 -6.37 0.04 -10.30
CA MET A 52 -5.65 1.03 -9.49
C MET A 52 -4.88 0.34 -8.36
N VAL A 53 -3.59 0.63 -8.20
CA VAL A 53 -2.74 0.02 -7.16
C VAL A 53 -2.41 1.06 -6.09
N PHE A 54 -2.61 0.71 -4.83
CA PHE A 54 -2.39 1.55 -3.66
C PHE A 54 -1.40 0.91 -2.69
N SER A 55 -0.42 1.68 -2.19
CA SER A 55 0.50 1.24 -1.13
C SER A 55 -0.02 1.61 0.26
N LEU A 56 0.15 0.72 1.25
CA LEU A 56 -0.17 1.00 2.66
C LEU A 56 0.96 1.64 3.47
N ALA A 57 2.23 1.45 3.07
CA ALA A 57 3.38 1.89 3.85
C ALA A 57 3.86 3.31 3.48
N GLY A 58 3.04 4.10 2.80
CA GLY A 58 3.43 5.38 2.22
C GLY A 58 4.19 5.24 0.90
N SER A 59 4.62 6.38 0.35
CA SER A 59 5.39 6.44 -0.90
C SER A 59 6.90 6.37 -0.61
N LEU A 60 7.58 5.44 -1.25
CA LEU A 60 9.02 5.32 -1.26
C LEU A 60 9.52 6.00 -2.55
N HIS A 61 9.81 7.30 -2.47
CA HIS A 61 10.36 8.07 -3.58
C HIS A 61 11.76 7.59 -3.98
N LEU A 62 11.82 6.48 -4.71
CA LEU A 62 13.05 5.90 -5.24
C LEU A 62 13.28 6.41 -6.68
N PRO A 63 14.49 6.88 -7.01
CA PRO A 63 14.83 7.28 -8.37
C PRO A 63 14.57 6.13 -9.36
N GLY A 64 13.79 6.41 -10.40
CA GLY A 64 13.50 5.46 -11.49
C GLY A 64 12.29 4.55 -11.26
N ILE A 65 11.59 4.66 -10.12
CA ILE A 65 10.35 3.94 -9.86
C ILE A 65 9.15 4.89 -10.05
N PRO A 66 8.13 4.51 -10.83
CA PRO A 66 6.89 5.28 -10.93
C PRO A 66 6.22 5.35 -9.57
N THR A 67 5.98 6.56 -9.08
CA THR A 67 5.29 6.80 -7.82
C THR A 67 3.85 6.31 -7.95
N ILE A 68 3.39 5.52 -6.98
CA ILE A 68 2.00 5.06 -6.91
C ILE A 68 1.22 5.78 -5.80
N PRO A 69 -0.12 5.84 -5.88
CA PRO A 69 -0.94 6.27 -4.76
C PRO A 69 -0.62 5.48 -3.49
N ALA A 70 -0.47 6.17 -2.37
CA ALA A 70 -0.09 5.53 -1.11
C ALA A 70 -0.78 6.18 0.09
N ILE A 71 -1.08 5.38 1.11
CA ILE A 71 -1.59 5.87 2.38
C ILE A 71 -0.37 6.19 3.26
N GLU A 72 -0.15 7.46 3.53
CA GLU A 72 0.94 7.93 4.37
C GLU A 72 0.46 8.15 5.80
N TYR A 73 1.30 7.75 6.75
CA TYR A 73 1.10 7.98 8.17
C TYR A 73 2.17 8.92 8.67
N SER A 74 1.78 9.95 9.42
CA SER A 74 2.75 10.90 9.99
C SER A 74 3.66 10.19 10.99
N MET A 75 4.90 9.90 10.56
CA MET A 75 5.93 9.32 11.42
C MET A 75 6.26 10.25 12.59
N ASP A 76 6.26 11.56 12.36
CA ASP A 76 6.49 12.55 13.42
C ASP A 76 5.41 12.49 14.50
N ALA A 77 4.13 12.41 14.10
CA ALA A 77 3.02 12.28 15.05
C ALA A 77 3.10 10.95 15.82
N MET A 78 3.48 9.86 15.16
CA MET A 78 3.70 8.57 15.80
C MET A 78 4.86 8.62 16.80
N ALA A 79 6.00 9.18 16.40
CA ALA A 79 7.21 9.28 17.23
C ALA A 79 6.98 10.18 18.44
N ALA A 80 6.45 11.39 18.25
CA ALA A 80 6.12 12.31 19.33
C ALA A 80 5.20 11.64 20.35
N ARG A 81 4.20 10.90 19.88
CA ARG A 81 3.27 10.16 20.76
C ARG A 81 3.95 9.04 21.55
N ILE A 82 4.80 8.25 20.92
CA ILE A 82 5.57 7.19 21.61
C ILE A 82 6.46 7.81 22.69
N VAL A 83 7.13 8.93 22.38
CA VAL A 83 7.98 9.64 23.34
C VAL A 83 7.16 10.18 24.51
N THR A 84 6.03 10.84 24.26
CA THR A 84 5.12 11.32 25.32
C THR A 84 4.65 10.16 26.20
N TRP A 85 4.23 9.04 25.60
CA TRP A 85 3.79 7.86 26.34
C TRP A 85 4.89 7.26 27.22
N LEU A 86 6.10 7.11 26.70
CA LEU A 86 7.25 6.62 27.47
C LEU A 86 7.60 7.53 28.64
N ASN A 87 7.43 8.85 28.47
CA ASN A 87 7.75 9.84 29.49
C ASN A 87 6.69 9.91 30.60
N GLU A 88 5.41 9.74 30.27
CA GLU A 88 4.28 9.86 31.22
C GLU A 88 3.96 8.56 32.00
N LYS A 89 4.57 7.42 31.63
CA LYS A 89 4.64 6.14 32.36
C LYS A 89 3.36 5.51 32.94
N THR A 90 2.15 6.05 32.75
CA THR A 90 1.00 5.58 33.56
C THR A 90 -0.43 5.88 33.08
N GLN A 91 -0.66 6.27 31.83
CA GLN A 91 -2.03 6.26 31.29
C GLN A 91 -2.10 5.31 30.09
N MET A 92 -3.07 4.39 30.13
CA MET A 92 -3.41 3.54 28.99
C MET A 92 -3.60 4.48 27.80
N LEU A 93 -2.85 4.23 26.72
CA LEU A 93 -3.16 4.81 25.43
C LEU A 93 -4.60 4.39 25.14
N GLY A 94 -5.57 5.28 25.38
CA GLY A 94 -6.93 5.10 24.90
C GLY A 94 -6.87 4.74 23.41
N SER A 95 -7.88 4.04 22.90
CA SER A 95 -7.92 3.55 21.52
C SER A 95 -7.81 4.69 20.51
N TYR A 96 -6.58 5.16 20.28
CA TYR A 96 -6.29 6.32 19.47
C TYR A 96 -5.88 5.80 18.11
N VAL A 97 -6.79 5.97 17.17
CA VAL A 97 -6.64 5.56 15.78
C VAL A 97 -5.85 6.65 15.08
N LEU A 98 -4.68 6.28 14.54
CA LEU A 98 -3.94 7.17 13.64
C LEU A 98 -4.53 7.01 12.25
N ARG A 99 -5.09 8.09 11.71
CA ARG A 99 -5.61 8.12 10.35
C ARG A 99 -4.47 8.40 9.39
N GLY A 100 -4.33 7.56 8.37
CA GLY A 100 -3.44 7.84 7.25
C GLY A 100 -4.12 8.73 6.21
N ASP A 101 -3.31 9.46 5.46
CA ASP A 101 -3.73 10.31 4.36
C ASP A 101 -3.38 9.66 3.02
N LEU A 102 -4.36 9.57 2.12
CA LEU A 102 -4.12 9.05 0.77
C LEU A 102 -3.44 10.12 -0.08
N ILE A 103 -2.18 9.87 -0.44
CA ILE A 103 -1.39 10.70 -1.34
C ILE A 103 -1.51 10.13 -2.75
N ILE A 104 -1.90 10.97 -3.70
CA ILE A 104 -1.99 10.62 -5.12
C ILE A 104 -0.85 11.36 -5.82
N PRO A 105 0.12 10.66 -6.42
CA PRO A 105 1.22 11.30 -7.13
C PRO A 105 0.70 12.04 -8.36
N ASP A 106 1.32 13.19 -8.63
CA ASP A 106 0.90 14.09 -9.70
C ASP A 106 1.23 13.47 -11.06
N VAL A 107 0.20 12.91 -11.71
CA VAL A 107 0.32 12.33 -13.05
C VAL A 107 0.35 13.52 -14.02
N ARG A 108 1.54 14.05 -14.32
CA ARG A 108 1.68 15.03 -15.39
C ARG A 108 1.11 14.41 -16.68
N ARG A 109 -0.06 14.89 -17.09
CA ARG A 109 -0.69 14.57 -18.38
C ARG A 109 0.08 15.21 -19.52
#